data_AF-A0A5E4J8M3-F1
#
_entry.id   AF-A0A5E4J8M3-F1
#
_cell.length_a   1.000
_cell.length_b   1.000
_cell.length_c   1.000
_cell.angle_alpha   90.00
_cell.angle_beta   90.00
_cell.angle_gamma   90.00
#
_symmetry.space_group_name_H-M   'P 1'
#
loop_
_entity.id
_entity.type
_entity.pdbx_description
1 polymer ?
#
loop_
_entity_poly.entity_id
_entity_poly.type
_entity_poly.pdbx_seq_one_letter_code
_entity_poly.pdbx_strand_id
1 'polypeptide(L)' 'MDEETFVRERFKSYYASHWTRSPHSVGSREFGFGSWTKTIESRHYAFANEKEMNAYLQRNVPFVISYSEAFYR' A
#
# COMPACT_ATOMS: atom_id res chain seq x y z
N MET A 1 4.17 -9.75 22.93
CA MET A 1 3.87 -9.25 21.59
C MET A 1 2.81 -8.18 21.76
N ASP A 2 3.11 -6.93 21.40
CA ASP A 2 2.13 -5.85 21.40
C ASP A 2 1.13 -6.00 20.24
N GLU A 3 0.04 -5.24 20.30
CA GLU A 3 -1.05 -5.28 19.33
C GLU A 3 -0.57 -4.94 17.91
N GLU A 4 0.28 -3.91 17.77
CA GLU A 4 0.82 -3.50 16.47
C GLU A 4 1.59 -4.64 15.81
N THR A 5 2.50 -5.28 16.54
CA THR A 5 3.29 -6.41 16.05
C THR A 5 2.39 -7.57 15.63
N PHE A 6 1.37 -7.89 16.43
CA PHE A 6 0.42 -8.94 16.10
C PHE A 6 -0.32 -8.64 14.79
N VAL A 7 -0.85 -7.43 14.62
CA VAL A 7 -1.59 -7.07 13.39
C VAL A 7 -0.65 -6.97 12.19
N ARG A 8 0.57 -6.47 12.37
CA ARG A 8 1.58 -6.40 11.30
C ARG A 8 1.89 -7.77 10.72
N GLU A 9 2.03 -8.80 11.56
CA GLU A 9 2.23 -10.17 11.09
C GLU A 9 1.02 -10.71 10.30
N ARG A 10 -0.20 -10.31 10.68
CA ARG A 10 -1.41 -10.65 9.90
C ARG A 10 -1.43 -9.95 8.53
N PHE A 11 -1.06 -8.67 8.47
CA PHE A 11 -0.97 -7.93 7.20
C PHE A 11 0.13 -8.51 6.29
N LYS A 12 1.28 -8.87 6.87
CA LYS A 12 2.38 -9.51 6.14
C LYS A 12 1.91 -10.83 5.52
N SER A 13 1.22 -11.66 6.30
CA SER A 13 0.64 -12.91 5.81
C SER A 13 -0.39 -12.68 4.70
N TYR A 14 -1.22 -11.65 4.85
CA TYR A 14 -2.22 -11.24 3.87
C TYR A 14 -1.56 -10.86 2.53
N TYR A 15 -0.66 -9.87 2.52
CA TYR A 15 0.00 -9.42 1.29
C TYR A 15 0.86 -10.50 0.62
N ALA A 16 1.45 -11.42 1.39
CA ALA A 16 2.23 -12.53 0.85
C ALA A 16 1.36 -13.57 0.10
N SER A 17 0.09 -13.72 0.48
CA SER A 17 -0.81 -14.75 -0.06
C SER A 17 -1.93 -14.21 -0.95
N HIS A 18 -2.17 -12.90 -0.93
CA HIS A 18 -3.27 -12.25 -1.65
C HIS A 18 -2.74 -11.20 -2.61
N TRP A 19 -3.22 -11.27 -3.84
CA TRP A 19 -2.98 -10.24 -4.85
C TRP A 19 -3.99 -9.10 -4.70
N THR A 20 -3.49 -7.89 -4.43
CA THR A 20 -4.32 -6.68 -4.30
C THR A 20 -4.56 -6.08 -5.67
N ARG A 21 -5.82 -6.03 -6.11
CA ARG A 21 -6.19 -5.36 -7.35
C ARG A 21 -5.93 -3.86 -7.25
N SER A 22 -5.21 -3.32 -8.22
CA SER A 22 -4.91 -1.91 -8.35
C SER A 22 -6.13 -1.11 -8.84
N PRO A 23 -6.19 0.19 -8.52
CA PRO A 23 -7.16 1.08 -9.15
C PRO A 23 -6.88 1.20 -10.66
N HIS A 24 -7.92 1.57 -11.42
CA HIS A 24 -7.77 1.90 -12.83
C HIS A 24 -6.70 2.99 -13.04
N SER A 25 -5.93 2.86 -14.11
CA SER A 25 -4.84 3.78 -14.46
C SER A 25 -3.81 3.98 -13.34
N VAL A 26 -3.43 2.89 -12.65
CA VAL A 26 -2.41 2.86 -11.58
C VAL A 26 -1.17 3.70 -11.90
N GLY A 27 -0.66 3.64 -13.14
CA GLY A 27 0.51 4.38 -13.62
C GLY A 27 0.37 5.90 -13.64
N SER A 28 -0.85 6.42 -13.51
CA SER A 28 -1.14 7.85 -13.53
C SER A 28 -1.66 8.34 -12.19
N ARG A 29 -1.52 7.58 -11.10
CA ARG A 29 -2.02 7.95 -9.77
C ARG A 29 -0.88 8.13 -8.78
N GLU A 30 -1.06 9.08 -7.87
CA GLU A 30 -0.23 9.21 -6.69
C GLU A 30 -0.75 8.29 -5.59
N PHE A 31 0.13 7.62 -4.87
CA PHE A 31 -0.16 6.77 -3.73
C PHE A 31 0.39 7.36 -2.44
N GLY A 32 -0.37 7.16 -1.37
CA GLY A 32 0.02 7.49 -0.01
C GLY A 32 -0.17 6.32 0.93
N PHE A 33 0.69 6.22 1.95
CA PHE A 33 0.71 5.13 2.90
C PHE A 33 0.64 5.62 4.34
N GLY A 34 0.07 4.79 5.20
CA GLY A 34 -0.03 5.04 6.63
C GLY A 34 0.56 3.90 7.48
N SER A 35 0.86 4.25 8.72
CA SER A 35 1.31 3.33 9.77
C SER A 35 0.17 2.93 10.69
N TRP A 36 0.53 2.24 11.78
CA TRP A 36 -0.37 1.90 12.87
C TRP A 36 -1.00 3.12 13.53
N THR A 37 -0.29 4.25 13.58
CA THR A 37 -0.71 5.43 14.33
C THR A 37 -1.23 6.57 13.46
N LYS A 38 -0.89 6.58 12.17
CA LYS A 38 -1.23 7.67 11.25
C LYS A 38 -1.66 7.15 9.90
N THR A 39 -2.82 7.61 9.44
CA THR A 39 -3.42 7.20 8.16
C THR A 39 -2.61 7.65 6.94
N ILE A 40 -1.89 8.78 7.03
CA ILE A 40 -1.01 9.30 5.98
C ILE A 40 0.30 9.72 6.63
N GLU A 41 1.37 8.98 6.34
CA GLU A 41 2.74 9.30 6.74
C GLU A 41 3.63 9.60 5.54
N SER A 42 3.35 8.98 4.40
CA SER A 42 4.15 9.15 3.19
C SER A 42 3.24 9.26 1.97
N ARG A 43 3.70 10.06 0.98
CA ARG A 43 2.99 10.43 -0.25
C ARG A 43 3.98 10.55 -1.40
N HIS A 44 3.48 10.87 -2.60
CA HIS A 44 4.28 11.01 -3.83
C HIS A 44 4.89 9.69 -4.33
N TYR A 45 4.24 8.57 -4.02
CA TYR A 45 4.57 7.29 -4.63
C TYR A 45 3.80 7.12 -5.93
N ALA A 46 4.39 6.45 -6.90
CA ALA A 46 3.75 6.03 -8.13
C ALA A 46 4.19 4.60 -8.45
N PHE A 47 3.32 3.84 -9.09
CA PHE A 47 3.61 2.48 -9.55
C PHE A 47 3.25 2.40 -11.03
N ALA A 48 4.15 1.89 -11.87
CA ALA A 48 3.86 1.82 -13.30
C ALA A 48 2.72 0.82 -13.60
N ASN A 49 2.55 -0.19 -12.76
CA ASN A 49 1.58 -1.27 -12.94
C ASN A 49 1.20 -1.93 -11.60
N GLU A 50 0.16 -2.77 -11.64
CA GLU A 50 -0.36 -3.52 -10.49
C GLU A 50 0.68 -4.45 -9.83
N LYS A 51 1.61 -4.99 -10.64
CA LYS A 51 2.65 -5.90 -10.14
C LYS A 51 3.65 -5.16 -9.27
N GLU A 52 4.07 -3.96 -9.66
CA GLU A 52 4.95 -3.11 -8.84
C GLU A 52 4.26 -2.67 -7.54
N MET A 53 2.98 -2.32 -7.60
CA MET A 53 2.19 -1.99 -6.42
C MET A 53 2.16 -3.18 -5.43
N ASN A 54 1.89 -4.40 -5.91
CA ASN A 54 1.86 -5.58 -5.05
C ASN A 54 3.24 -5.92 -4.47
N ALA A 55 4.31 -5.78 -5.26
CA ALA A 55 5.67 -5.97 -4.76
C ALA A 55 5.99 -4.98 -3.62
N TYR A 56 5.52 -3.73 -3.73
CA TYR A 56 5.66 -2.74 -2.66
C TYR A 56 4.86 -3.14 -1.40
N LEU A 57 3.60 -3.56 -1.56
CA LEU A 57 2.75 -3.99 -0.44
C LEU A 57 3.35 -5.17 0.32
N GLN A 58 3.86 -6.16 -0.40
CA GLN A 58 4.53 -7.34 0.19
C GLN A 58 5.80 -6.97 0.95
N ARG A 59 6.59 -6.02 0.41
CA ARG A 59 7.86 -5.61 1.02
C ARG A 59 7.67 -4.71 2.24
N ASN A 60 6.74 -3.77 2.18
CA ASN A 60 6.62 -2.69 3.16
C ASN A 60 5.49 -2.89 4.18
N VAL A 61 4.52 -3.74 3.87
CA VAL A 61 3.40 -4.11 4.76
C VAL A 61 2.75 -2.87 5.39
N PRO A 62 2.27 -1.90 4.59
CA PRO A 62 1.61 -0.72 5.11
C PRO A 62 0.27 -1.10 5.76
N PHE A 63 -0.12 -0.39 6.82
CA PHE A 63 -1.43 -0.61 7.45
C PHE A 63 -2.56 0.10 6.70
N VAL A 64 -2.22 1.18 6.00
CA VAL A 64 -3.14 1.95 5.19
C VAL A 64 -2.47 2.24 3.85
N ILE A 65 -3.23 2.06 2.77
CA ILE A 65 -2.90 2.54 1.43
C ILE A 65 -4.05 3.41 0.95
N SER A 66 -3.71 4.51 0.29
CA SER A 66 -4.65 5.40 -0.40
C SER A 66 -4.06 5.79 -1.75
N TYR A 67 -4.91 6.27 -2.65
CA TYR A 67 -4.50 6.79 -3.95
C TYR A 67 -5.23 8.09 -4.25
N SER A 68 -4.65 8.92 -5.12
CA SER A 68 -5.26 10.16 -5.57
C SER A 68 -6.45 9.88 -6.47
N GLU A 69 -7.55 10.62 -6.29
CA GLU A 69 -8.64 10.65 -7.26
C GLU A 69 -8.19 11.24 -8.61
N ALA A 70 -7.30 12.23 -8.56
CA ALA A 70 -6.70 12.86 -9.73
C ALA A 70 -5.70 11.96 -10.45
N PHE A 71 -5.48 12.26 -11.74
CA PHE A 71 -4.47 11.63 -12.58
C PHE A 71 -3.32 12.61 -12.89
N TYR A 72 -2.08 12.12 -12.85
CA TYR A 72 -0.85 12.87 -13.09
C TYR A 72 -0.08 12.30 -14.30
N ARG A 73 0.80 13.12 -14.89
CA ARG A 73 1.69 12.77 -16.01
C ARG A 73 3.14 13.05 -15.65
#